data_AF-A0A6G7WF02-F1
#
_entry.id   AF-A0A6G7WF02-F1
#
_cell.length_a   1.000
_cell.length_b   1.000
_cell.length_c   1.000
_cell.angle_alpha   90.00
_cell.angle_beta   90.00
_cell.angle_gamma   90.00
#
_symmetry.space_group_name_H-M   'P 1'
#
loop_
_entity.id
_entity.type
_entity.pdbx_description
1 polymer ?
#
loop_
_entity_poly.entity_id
_entity_poly.type
_entity_poly.pdbx_seq_one_letter_code
_entity_poly.pdbx_strand_id
1 'polypeptide(L)'
;MVKHIHEIENEHYNSFRDKLFRFLDLYKECENKSLLFSALININLGVQDLNQLIEKINQNDVYDSSWYYELIVKGYQVLNAFDEIQNVFKVVKSGYNDLYGQPDNKDAKNREKERQKIDFFRALRSLTTAHTLRTTDKAFKKFGISKGVYLEDVHFKKKSSFRIIDGDIELELRIEDEISEDGLGEVKYKGIWIESDIIEPIRIIISKLELVTVKLVKLIQDKEKYLQNEKINFPEKVDKLYLKELKAAVMERYPREIINETYANGETIEYWTIQEIFYFVNWDMEFGDERDLELRSLQNLKENIICQYAYEVQTMHLNHNERYFLPYGISTEGIDHYANQKIQEYLSESEGYPFLDEIALYTNNLKEASNINRVSNETWACLLLLKLQPELNKYFKIEWENKTLQEIYWQYLIALFVRQRYMDKL
;
A
#
# COMPACT_ATOMS: atom_id res chain seq x y z
N MET A 1 18.80 -25.35 -25.29
CA MET A 1 17.75 -24.96 -24.31
C MET A 1 17.83 -23.46 -24.14
N VAL A 2 16.74 -22.74 -24.43
CA VAL A 2 16.63 -21.32 -24.07
C VAL A 2 16.64 -21.27 -22.55
N LYS A 3 17.62 -20.58 -21.95
CA LYS A 3 17.66 -20.38 -20.50
C LYS A 3 16.48 -19.46 -20.15
N HIS A 4 15.57 -19.98 -19.34
CA HIS A 4 14.46 -19.19 -18.82
C HIS A 4 14.99 -18.28 -17.71
N ILE A 5 14.82 -16.97 -17.85
CA ILE A 5 15.15 -15.98 -16.81
C ILE A 5 13.95 -15.91 -15.88
N HIS A 6 14.16 -16.03 -14.57
CA HIS A 6 13.05 -15.99 -13.63
C HIS A 6 12.66 -14.55 -13.27
N GLU A 7 11.40 -14.30 -12.98
CA GLU A 7 10.95 -13.00 -12.51
C GLU A 7 11.51 -12.65 -11.13
N ILE A 8 11.47 -11.37 -10.80
CA ILE A 8 11.83 -10.85 -9.49
C ILE A 8 10.56 -10.79 -8.63
N GLU A 9 10.58 -11.50 -7.50
CA GLU A 9 9.48 -11.53 -6.55
C GLU A 9 9.44 -10.25 -5.68
N ASN A 10 8.22 -9.83 -5.33
CA ASN A 10 7.96 -8.58 -4.58
C ASN A 10 7.62 -8.77 -3.10
N GLU A 11 7.74 -9.98 -2.55
CA GLU A 11 7.33 -10.26 -1.16
C GLU A 11 8.07 -9.36 -0.14
N HIS A 12 9.40 -9.32 -0.22
CA HIS A 12 10.23 -8.48 0.66
C HIS A 12 9.97 -6.99 0.47
N TYR A 13 9.67 -6.56 -0.78
CA TYR A 13 9.29 -5.18 -1.08
C TYR A 13 7.94 -4.81 -0.44
N ASN A 14 6.92 -5.67 -0.57
CA ASN A 14 5.60 -5.44 -0.01
C ASN A 14 5.66 -5.34 1.52
N SER A 15 6.36 -6.28 2.15
CA SER A 15 6.59 -6.27 3.60
C SER A 15 7.31 -4.99 4.07
N PHE A 16 8.36 -4.57 3.36
CA PHE A 16 9.05 -3.32 3.64
C PHE A 16 8.15 -2.09 3.48
N ARG A 17 7.40 -2.00 2.38
CA ARG A 17 6.48 -0.89 2.10
C ARG A 17 5.47 -0.71 3.23
N ASP A 18 4.83 -1.80 3.66
CA ASP A 18 3.79 -1.73 4.67
C ASP A 18 4.35 -1.29 6.02
N LYS A 19 5.55 -1.76 6.40
CA LYS A 19 6.23 -1.29 7.61
C LYS A 19 6.73 0.15 7.48
N LEU A 20 7.24 0.55 6.33
CA LEU A 20 7.69 1.93 6.10
C LEU A 20 6.53 2.91 6.26
N PHE A 21 5.37 2.58 5.71
CA PHE A 21 4.16 3.37 5.86
C PHE A 21 3.76 3.53 7.33
N ARG A 22 3.70 2.43 8.08
CA ARG A 22 3.43 2.48 9.52
C ARG A 22 4.46 3.33 10.28
N PHE A 23 5.73 3.22 9.93
CA PHE A 23 6.78 4.04 10.49
C PHE A 23 6.56 5.53 10.21
N LEU A 24 6.26 5.91 8.97
CA LEU A 24 6.03 7.31 8.59
C LEU A 24 4.75 7.90 9.20
N ASP A 25 3.75 7.06 9.50
CA ASP A 25 2.56 7.47 10.23
C ASP A 25 2.90 7.89 11.68
N LEU A 26 3.76 7.11 12.35
CA LEU A 26 4.18 7.34 13.74
C LEU A 26 5.29 8.39 13.88
N TYR A 27 6.10 8.60 12.85
CA TYR A 27 7.22 9.54 12.82
C TYR A 27 6.97 10.62 11.75
N LYS A 28 5.94 11.45 11.98
CA LYS A 28 5.46 12.46 11.01
C LYS A 28 6.53 13.45 10.54
N GLU A 29 7.47 13.78 11.43
CA GLU A 29 8.57 14.73 11.18
C GLU A 29 9.84 14.07 10.60
N CYS A 30 9.71 12.88 9.99
CA CYS A 30 10.85 12.24 9.33
C CYS A 30 11.37 13.10 8.17
N GLU A 31 12.53 13.74 8.34
CA GLU A 31 13.16 14.61 7.33
C GLU A 31 13.36 13.91 5.98
N ASN A 32 13.63 12.60 6.00
CA ASN A 32 13.89 11.81 4.80
C ASN A 32 12.63 11.22 4.14
N LYS A 33 11.43 11.63 4.55
CA LYS A 33 10.15 11.08 4.06
C LYS A 33 10.03 11.11 2.53
N SER A 34 10.35 12.24 1.89
CA SER A 34 10.27 12.38 0.43
C SER A 34 11.25 11.46 -0.30
N LEU A 35 12.50 11.36 0.20
CA LEU A 35 13.52 10.46 -0.34
C LEU A 35 13.08 9.00 -0.23
N LEU A 36 12.58 8.59 0.94
CA LEU A 36 12.07 7.23 1.19
C LEU A 36 10.90 6.87 0.27
N PHE A 37 9.99 7.81 -0.01
CA PHE A 37 8.90 7.58 -0.97
C PHE A 37 9.41 7.48 -2.41
N SER A 38 10.34 8.35 -2.81
CA SER A 38 10.94 8.28 -4.14
C SER A 38 11.64 6.94 -4.35
N ALA A 39 12.44 6.50 -3.38
CA ALA A 39 13.09 5.19 -3.42
C ALA A 39 12.07 4.04 -3.51
N LEU A 40 10.98 4.10 -2.74
CA LEU A 40 9.93 3.08 -2.76
C LEU A 40 9.24 2.97 -4.13
N ILE A 41 8.97 4.10 -4.79
CA ILE A 41 8.40 4.15 -6.13
C ILE A 41 9.40 3.62 -7.16
N ASN A 42 10.67 4.04 -7.07
CA ASN A 42 11.72 3.64 -7.99
C ASN A 42 11.99 2.13 -7.94
N ILE A 43 11.93 1.51 -6.75
CA ILE A 43 12.02 0.05 -6.62
C ILE A 43 10.83 -0.62 -7.31
N ASN A 44 9.59 -0.18 -7.02
CA ASN A 44 8.40 -0.80 -7.58
C ASN A 44 8.37 -0.74 -9.11
N LEU A 45 8.53 0.46 -9.67
CA LEU A 45 8.53 0.67 -11.11
C LEU A 45 9.72 -0.03 -11.76
N GLY A 46 10.90 0.02 -11.14
CA GLY A 46 12.08 -0.67 -11.63
C GLY A 46 11.90 -2.18 -11.71
N VAL A 47 11.32 -2.82 -10.69
CA VAL A 47 11.02 -4.26 -10.70
C VAL A 47 9.95 -4.61 -11.72
N GLN A 48 8.88 -3.80 -11.85
CA GLN A 48 7.85 -4.02 -12.87
C GLN A 48 8.44 -3.95 -14.29
N ASP A 49 9.24 -2.93 -14.58
CA ASP A 49 9.89 -2.76 -15.88
C ASP A 49 10.86 -3.92 -16.18
N LEU A 50 11.62 -4.38 -15.18
CA LEU A 50 12.52 -5.52 -15.32
C LEU A 50 11.75 -6.81 -15.60
N ASN A 51 10.65 -7.09 -14.90
CA ASN A 51 9.85 -8.29 -15.13
C ASN A 51 9.22 -8.27 -16.54
N GLN A 52 8.77 -7.11 -17.02
CA GLN A 52 8.30 -6.97 -18.41
C GLN A 52 9.42 -7.23 -19.42
N LEU A 53 10.65 -6.79 -19.15
CA LEU A 53 11.81 -7.09 -20.00
C LEU A 53 12.18 -8.57 -19.97
N ILE A 54 12.15 -9.20 -18.80
CA ILE A 54 12.38 -10.63 -18.62
C ILE A 54 11.37 -11.43 -19.45
N GLU A 55 10.09 -11.08 -19.38
CA GLU A 55 9.03 -11.71 -20.17
C GLU A 55 9.32 -11.58 -21.67
N LYS A 56 9.63 -10.36 -22.15
CA LYS A 56 10.01 -10.13 -23.54
C LYS A 56 11.22 -10.97 -23.97
N ILE A 57 12.27 -11.04 -23.16
CA ILE A 57 13.47 -11.83 -23.47
C ILE A 57 13.14 -13.33 -23.53
N ASN A 58 12.32 -13.84 -22.60
CA ASN A 58 11.93 -15.24 -22.59
C ASN A 58 11.05 -15.63 -23.79
N GLN A 59 10.24 -14.71 -24.30
CA GLN A 59 9.32 -14.95 -25.43
C GLN A 59 9.97 -14.80 -26.81
N ASN A 60 11.12 -14.12 -26.92
CA ASN A 60 11.71 -13.77 -28.21
C ASN A 60 12.96 -14.58 -28.54
N ASP A 61 13.05 -14.98 -29.82
CA ASP A 61 14.22 -15.67 -30.36
C ASP A 61 15.31 -14.74 -30.89
N VAL A 62 15.01 -13.45 -31.09
CA VAL A 62 15.98 -12.44 -31.51
C VAL A 62 16.01 -11.34 -30.47
N TYR A 63 17.23 -11.03 -30.01
CA TYR A 63 17.47 -10.03 -28.98
C TYR A 63 18.00 -8.74 -29.58
N ASP A 64 17.57 -7.61 -29.03
CA ASP A 64 18.09 -6.29 -29.34
C ASP A 64 19.06 -5.84 -28.24
N SER A 65 20.20 -5.28 -28.67
CA SER A 65 21.13 -4.50 -27.84
C SER A 65 20.43 -3.53 -26.88
N SER A 66 19.32 -2.90 -27.31
CA SER A 66 18.53 -1.97 -26.49
C SER A 66 18.04 -2.60 -25.18
N TRP A 67 17.69 -3.88 -25.18
CA TRP A 67 17.21 -4.59 -23.98
C TRP A 67 18.30 -4.73 -22.92
N TYR A 68 19.56 -4.92 -23.33
CA TYR A 68 20.69 -4.90 -22.39
C TYR A 68 20.80 -3.56 -21.68
N TYR A 69 20.77 -2.45 -22.44
CA TYR A 69 20.86 -1.12 -21.87
C TYR A 69 19.70 -0.84 -20.91
N GLU A 70 18.48 -1.22 -21.27
CA GLU A 70 17.32 -1.08 -20.39
C GLU A 70 17.48 -1.90 -19.10
N LEU A 71 17.90 -3.17 -19.19
CA LEU A 71 18.16 -4.01 -18.01
C LEU A 71 19.18 -3.38 -17.05
N ILE A 72 20.29 -2.86 -17.59
CA ILE A 72 21.33 -2.18 -16.80
C ILE A 72 20.78 -0.90 -16.14
N VAL A 73 20.06 -0.06 -16.89
CA VAL A 73 19.51 1.21 -16.38
C VAL A 73 18.46 0.95 -15.30
N LYS A 74 17.49 0.08 -15.56
CA LYS A 74 16.41 -0.24 -14.62
C LYS A 74 16.92 -0.97 -13.38
N GLY A 75 17.83 -1.93 -13.54
CA GLY A 75 18.47 -2.59 -12.40
C GLY A 75 19.28 -1.62 -11.53
N TYR A 76 19.96 -0.63 -12.15
CA TYR A 76 20.68 0.39 -11.42
C TYR A 76 19.75 1.37 -10.68
N GLN A 77 18.58 1.70 -11.24
CA GLN A 77 17.56 2.49 -10.55
C GLN A 77 17.11 1.79 -9.26
N VAL A 78 16.83 0.49 -9.31
CA VAL A 78 16.48 -0.31 -8.11
C VAL A 78 17.62 -0.31 -7.09
N LEU A 79 18.86 -0.53 -7.55
CA LEU A 79 20.03 -0.52 -6.67
C LEU A 79 20.24 0.83 -5.97
N ASN A 80 20.14 1.95 -6.68
CA ASN A 80 20.32 3.28 -6.08
C ASN A 80 19.23 3.58 -5.06
N ALA A 81 17.97 3.29 -5.40
CA ALA A 81 16.85 3.48 -4.50
C ALA A 81 17.03 2.66 -3.22
N PHE A 82 17.54 1.43 -3.35
CA PHE A 82 17.91 0.63 -2.19
C PHE A 82 19.06 1.24 -1.37
N ASP A 83 20.13 1.72 -2.02
CA ASP A 83 21.24 2.39 -1.35
C ASP A 83 20.75 3.63 -0.57
N GLU A 84 19.80 4.40 -1.12
CA GLU A 84 19.15 5.52 -0.43
C GLU A 84 18.42 5.07 0.84
N ILE A 85 17.60 4.03 0.76
CA ILE A 85 16.91 3.43 1.92
C ILE A 85 17.93 2.98 2.97
N GLN A 86 18.98 2.28 2.54
CA GLN A 86 20.05 1.82 3.43
C GLN A 86 20.74 2.98 4.15
N ASN A 87 21.06 4.06 3.43
CA ASN A 87 21.70 5.24 4.00
C ASN A 87 20.80 5.94 5.03
N VAL A 88 19.52 6.12 4.72
CA VAL A 88 18.55 6.76 5.63
C VAL A 88 18.44 6.00 6.94
N PHE A 89 18.25 4.69 6.85
CA PHE A 89 18.15 3.86 8.05
C PHE A 89 19.51 3.56 8.67
N LYS A 90 20.62 4.13 8.14
CA LYS A 90 22.00 3.81 8.55
C LYS A 90 22.23 2.30 8.61
N VAL A 91 21.54 1.58 7.75
CA VAL A 91 21.76 0.17 7.47
C VAL A 91 22.90 0.16 6.48
N VAL A 92 24.13 0.57 6.86
CA VAL A 92 25.40 0.24 6.17
C VAL A 92 26.62 0.90 6.83
N LYS A 93 27.74 0.12 6.81
CA LYS A 93 29.16 0.48 7.02
C LYS A 93 29.73 0.54 8.44
N SER A 94 29.19 -0.15 9.45
CA SER A 94 30.04 -0.59 10.57
C SER A 94 30.69 -1.92 10.20
N GLY A 95 32.01 -1.97 10.31
CA GLY A 95 32.78 -3.17 10.03
C GLY A 95 32.28 -4.37 10.83
N TYR A 96 32.26 -5.51 10.15
CA TYR A 96 32.39 -6.86 10.72
C TYR A 96 31.34 -7.40 11.72
N ASN A 97 30.64 -6.62 12.57
CA ASN A 97 30.07 -7.20 13.81
C ASN A 97 28.58 -6.97 14.16
N ASP A 98 27.84 -5.98 13.65
CA ASP A 98 26.55 -5.62 14.31
C ASP A 98 25.25 -6.02 13.57
N LEU A 99 25.35 -6.65 12.40
CA LEU A 99 24.28 -7.49 11.85
C LEU A 99 24.64 -8.99 11.89
N TYR A 100 25.86 -9.29 12.32
CA TYR A 100 26.48 -10.59 12.23
C TYR A 100 27.05 -10.90 13.60
N GLY A 101 26.26 -11.63 14.40
CA GLY A 101 26.83 -12.41 15.49
C GLY A 101 28.08 -13.17 15.01
N GLN A 102 28.94 -13.55 15.96
CA GLN A 102 30.23 -14.19 15.67
C GLN A 102 30.14 -15.12 14.45
N PRO A 103 31.12 -15.03 13.53
CA PRO A 103 31.01 -15.63 12.21
C PRO A 103 30.90 -17.14 12.33
N ASP A 104 29.68 -17.66 12.25
CA ASP A 104 29.49 -18.99 11.70
C ASP A 104 29.94 -18.91 10.23
N ASN A 105 31.00 -19.65 9.95
CA ASN A 105 31.89 -19.53 8.80
C ASN A 105 31.21 -19.65 7.41
N LYS A 106 29.92 -20.00 7.36
CA LYS A 106 29.14 -20.23 6.15
C LYS A 106 28.38 -18.97 5.69
N ASP A 107 27.80 -18.22 6.62
CA ASP A 107 27.00 -17.03 6.26
C ASP A 107 27.88 -15.85 5.85
N ALA A 108 29.06 -15.69 6.47
CA ALA A 108 30.03 -14.69 6.06
C ALA A 108 30.50 -14.89 4.60
N LYS A 109 30.69 -16.14 4.19
CA LYS A 109 31.07 -16.48 2.80
C LYS A 109 29.95 -16.20 1.82
N ASN A 110 28.71 -16.53 2.16
CA ASN A 110 27.55 -16.24 1.29
C ASN A 110 27.37 -14.73 1.08
N ARG A 111 27.52 -13.94 2.13
CA ARG A 111 27.41 -12.47 2.06
C ARG A 111 28.50 -11.83 1.21
N GLU A 112 29.74 -12.31 1.33
CA GLU A 112 30.82 -11.81 0.47
C GLU A 112 30.57 -12.18 -1.01
N LYS A 113 29.99 -13.36 -1.30
CA LYS A 113 29.56 -13.71 -2.67
C LYS A 113 28.45 -12.80 -3.20
N GLU A 114 27.40 -12.55 -2.40
CA GLU A 114 26.32 -11.64 -2.76
C GLU A 114 26.84 -10.23 -3.04
N ARG A 115 27.72 -9.73 -2.17
CA ARG A 115 28.38 -8.45 -2.37
C ARG A 115 29.19 -8.43 -3.66
N GLN A 116 29.95 -9.49 -3.96
CA GLN A 116 30.70 -9.58 -5.20
C GLN A 116 29.80 -9.53 -6.44
N LYS A 117 28.62 -10.15 -6.39
CA LYS A 117 27.62 -10.04 -7.47
C LYS A 117 27.11 -8.60 -7.64
N ILE A 118 26.82 -7.89 -6.55
CA ILE A 118 26.38 -6.48 -6.61
C ILE A 118 27.50 -5.56 -7.10
N ASP A 119 28.72 -5.74 -6.59
CA ASP A 119 29.90 -4.98 -7.03
C ASP A 119 30.18 -5.21 -8.52
N PHE A 120 29.98 -6.44 -9.01
CA PHE A 120 30.09 -6.79 -10.43
C PHE A 120 29.04 -6.04 -11.26
N PHE A 121 27.77 -6.07 -10.84
CA PHE A 121 26.70 -5.33 -11.50
C PHE A 121 26.95 -3.81 -11.56
N ARG A 122 27.45 -3.20 -10.47
CA ARG A 122 27.85 -1.78 -10.45
C ARG A 122 28.94 -1.46 -11.47
N ALA A 123 29.89 -2.37 -11.65
CA ALA A 123 30.95 -2.21 -12.65
C ALA A 123 30.43 -2.40 -14.08
N LEU A 124 29.50 -3.34 -14.33
CA LEU A 124 28.82 -3.44 -15.63
C LEU A 124 28.12 -2.12 -15.98
N ARG A 125 27.32 -1.59 -15.05
CA ARG A 125 26.66 -0.30 -15.24
C ARG A 125 27.66 0.82 -15.52
N SER A 126 28.77 0.86 -14.79
CA SER A 126 29.80 1.88 -14.99
C SER A 126 30.42 1.81 -16.38
N LEU A 127 30.70 0.60 -16.89
CA LEU A 127 31.18 0.41 -18.28
C LEU A 127 30.15 0.85 -19.32
N THR A 128 28.88 0.53 -19.08
CA THR A 128 27.80 0.81 -20.02
C THR A 128 27.42 2.29 -20.08
N THR A 129 27.67 3.06 -19.01
CA THR A 129 27.21 4.47 -18.91
C THR A 129 28.33 5.51 -18.97
N ALA A 130 29.61 5.11 -18.91
CA ALA A 130 30.74 6.03 -18.94
C ALA A 130 31.44 6.07 -20.32
N HIS A 131 31.62 7.27 -20.88
CA HIS A 131 32.67 7.54 -21.87
C HIS A 131 33.98 7.89 -21.14
N THR A 132 35.04 7.10 -21.38
CA THR A 132 36.51 7.24 -21.13
C THR A 132 37.06 7.94 -19.86
N LEU A 133 36.29 8.69 -19.08
CA LEU A 133 36.77 9.44 -17.93
C LEU A 133 36.63 8.61 -16.65
N ARG A 134 37.65 7.79 -16.41
CA ARG A 134 38.01 7.12 -15.14
C ARG A 134 37.05 6.04 -14.63
N THR A 135 37.14 4.85 -15.23
CA THR A 135 36.68 3.56 -14.67
C THR A 135 37.69 2.96 -13.66
N THR A 136 38.46 3.79 -12.93
CA THR A 136 39.52 3.33 -12.01
C THR A 136 39.00 2.93 -10.62
N ASP A 137 37.78 2.40 -10.51
CA ASP A 137 37.25 1.93 -9.23
C ASP A 137 37.87 0.57 -8.84
N LYS A 138 38.05 0.30 -7.54
CA LYS A 138 38.53 -0.98 -7.00
C LYS A 138 37.69 -2.16 -7.49
N ALA A 139 36.43 -1.93 -7.88
CA ALA A 139 35.57 -2.91 -8.51
C ALA A 139 36.19 -3.49 -9.79
N PHE A 140 36.84 -2.66 -10.63
CA PHE A 140 37.45 -3.07 -11.91
C PHE A 140 38.70 -3.95 -11.76
N LYS A 141 39.48 -3.75 -10.69
CA LYS A 141 40.65 -4.61 -10.40
C LYS A 141 40.26 -6.09 -10.25
N LYS A 142 39.04 -6.38 -9.81
CA LYS A 142 38.52 -7.76 -9.65
C LYS A 142 38.13 -8.42 -10.98
N PHE A 143 37.99 -7.65 -12.07
CA PHE A 143 37.77 -8.17 -13.42
C PHE A 143 39.08 -8.65 -14.09
N GLY A 144 40.22 -8.55 -13.40
CA GLY A 144 41.54 -8.86 -13.97
C GLY A 144 42.10 -7.73 -14.84
N ILE A 145 41.57 -6.52 -14.67
CA ILE A 145 41.82 -5.38 -15.55
C ILE A 145 42.43 -4.25 -14.71
N SER A 146 43.70 -3.95 -14.93
CA SER A 146 44.48 -2.98 -14.14
C SER A 146 44.68 -1.62 -14.81
N LYS A 147 44.09 -1.40 -16.01
CA LYS A 147 44.30 -0.24 -16.89
C LYS A 147 42.97 0.45 -17.22
N GLY A 148 43.01 1.57 -17.96
CA GLY A 148 41.81 2.26 -18.45
C GLY A 148 41.01 1.32 -19.36
N VAL A 149 39.73 1.10 -19.05
CA VAL A 149 38.85 0.26 -19.85
C VAL A 149 37.52 0.94 -20.10
N TYR A 150 37.09 0.87 -21.35
CA TYR A 150 35.77 1.32 -21.76
C TYR A 150 35.08 0.25 -22.60
N LEU A 151 33.75 0.32 -22.61
CA LEU A 151 32.90 -0.52 -23.45
C LEU A 151 32.88 0.07 -24.86
N GLU A 152 33.26 -0.73 -25.85
CA GLU A 152 33.24 -0.35 -27.26
C GLU A 152 31.89 -0.73 -27.90
N ASP A 153 31.42 -1.97 -27.69
CA ASP A 153 30.14 -2.43 -28.23
C ASP A 153 29.53 -3.59 -27.42
N VAL A 154 28.26 -3.91 -27.69
CA VAL A 154 27.48 -4.98 -27.07
C VAL A 154 26.84 -5.87 -28.14
N HIS A 155 27.19 -7.15 -28.12
CA HIS A 155 26.68 -8.15 -29.06
C HIS A 155 25.83 -9.19 -28.35
N PHE A 156 24.68 -9.55 -28.93
CA PHE A 156 23.85 -10.65 -28.44
C PHE A 156 24.19 -11.96 -29.17
N LYS A 157 24.30 -13.06 -28.41
CA LYS A 157 24.82 -14.34 -28.91
C LYS A 157 24.05 -14.98 -30.07
N LYS A 158 22.79 -14.60 -30.32
CA LYS A 158 21.96 -15.18 -31.40
C LYS A 158 22.21 -14.59 -32.79
N LYS A 159 23.17 -13.68 -32.98
CA LYS A 159 23.66 -13.26 -34.30
C LYS A 159 25.20 -13.31 -34.35
N SER A 160 25.72 -14.26 -35.12
CA SER A 160 27.06 -14.32 -35.71
C SER A 160 28.08 -15.29 -35.11
N SER A 161 28.89 -15.78 -36.05
CA SER A 161 29.64 -17.03 -36.12
C SER A 161 31.13 -16.84 -35.78
N PHE A 162 31.47 -15.90 -34.91
CA PHE A 162 32.87 -15.62 -34.62
C PHE A 162 33.10 -15.49 -33.12
N ARG A 163 33.78 -16.51 -32.59
CA ARG A 163 34.32 -16.69 -31.21
C ARG A 163 33.47 -17.50 -30.24
N ILE A 164 34.14 -18.37 -29.50
CA ILE A 164 33.58 -19.21 -28.44
C ILE A 164 33.61 -18.37 -27.15
N ILE A 165 32.45 -17.89 -26.69
CA ILE A 165 32.30 -17.12 -25.45
C ILE A 165 31.14 -17.69 -24.61
N ASP A 166 31.37 -17.80 -23.29
CA ASP A 166 30.42 -18.31 -22.29
C ASP A 166 29.59 -17.16 -21.67
N GLY A 167 28.45 -16.82 -22.29
CA GLY A 167 27.49 -15.80 -21.82
C GLY A 167 26.24 -15.72 -22.70
N ASP A 168 25.23 -14.94 -22.27
CA ASP A 168 24.05 -14.56 -23.08
C ASP A 168 24.35 -13.32 -23.94
N ILE A 169 25.17 -12.42 -23.39
CA ILE A 169 25.61 -11.15 -23.96
C ILE A 169 27.15 -11.14 -24.04
N GLU A 170 27.68 -10.54 -25.08
CA GLU A 170 29.11 -10.34 -25.31
C GLU A 170 29.41 -8.84 -25.25
N LEU A 171 30.28 -8.45 -24.32
CA LEU A 171 30.79 -7.09 -24.22
C LEU A 171 32.14 -7.02 -24.93
N GLU A 172 32.27 -6.11 -25.88
CA GLU A 172 33.53 -5.76 -26.51
C GLU A 172 34.18 -4.63 -25.71
N LEU A 173 35.26 -4.96 -25.01
CA LEU A 173 35.98 -4.07 -24.10
C LEU A 173 37.30 -3.65 -24.72
N ARG A 174 37.60 -2.37 -24.70
CA ARG A 174 38.90 -1.85 -25.14
C ARG A 174 39.74 -1.47 -23.94
N ILE A 175 40.98 -1.96 -23.93
CA ILE A 175 41.95 -1.71 -22.87
C ILE A 175 42.97 -0.71 -23.39
N GLU A 176 42.95 0.48 -22.80
CA GLU A 176 43.95 1.51 -23.04
C GLU A 176 45.29 1.03 -22.46
N ASP A 177 46.16 0.59 -23.36
CA ASP A 177 47.56 0.36 -23.07
C ASP A 177 48.34 1.61 -23.49
N GLU A 178 49.06 2.24 -22.55
CA GLU A 178 49.99 3.36 -22.84
C GLU A 178 51.09 3.00 -23.88
N ILE A 179 51.13 1.76 -24.39
CA ILE A 179 52.22 1.18 -25.18
C ILE A 179 51.70 0.49 -26.47
N SER A 180 50.45 0.71 -26.91
CA SER A 180 50.05 0.15 -28.23
C SER A 180 50.65 1.00 -29.36
N GLU A 181 51.40 0.37 -30.27
CA GLU A 181 52.12 1.06 -31.37
C GLU A 181 51.19 1.82 -32.34
N ASP A 182 49.91 1.45 -32.35
CA ASP A 182 48.84 2.05 -33.16
C ASP A 182 47.94 3.04 -32.39
N GLY A 183 48.12 3.16 -31.06
CA GLY A 183 47.27 3.97 -30.19
C GLY A 183 45.83 3.46 -30.02
N LEU A 184 45.53 2.24 -30.47
CA LEU A 184 44.17 1.67 -30.47
C LEU A 184 43.86 0.78 -29.25
N GLY A 185 44.84 0.33 -28.48
CA GLY A 185 44.62 -0.53 -27.31
C GLY A 185 44.21 -1.98 -27.65
N GLU A 186 44.16 -2.86 -26.65
CA GLU A 186 43.81 -4.28 -26.81
C GLU A 186 42.29 -4.49 -26.69
N VAL A 187 41.67 -5.21 -27.63
CA VAL A 187 40.26 -5.60 -27.56
C VAL A 187 40.09 -6.94 -26.84
N LYS A 188 39.26 -6.97 -25.81
CA LYS A 188 38.86 -8.18 -25.08
C LYS A 188 37.35 -8.35 -25.09
N TYR A 189 36.92 -9.60 -25.16
CA TYR A 189 35.50 -9.93 -25.13
C TYR A 189 35.13 -10.57 -23.79
N LYS A 190 34.02 -10.13 -23.21
CA LYS A 190 33.52 -10.65 -21.93
C LYS A 190 32.08 -11.13 -22.08
N GLY A 191 31.86 -12.41 -21.83
CA GLY A 191 30.52 -12.98 -21.69
C GLY A 191 29.85 -12.54 -20.39
N ILE A 192 28.59 -12.13 -20.49
CA ILE A 192 27.70 -11.74 -19.38
C ILE A 192 26.44 -12.60 -19.44
N TRP A 193 26.03 -13.13 -18.29
CA TRP A 193 24.79 -13.90 -18.14
C TRP A 193 23.70 -13.02 -17.54
N ILE A 194 22.57 -12.87 -18.23
CA ILE A 194 21.50 -11.96 -17.79
C ILE A 194 20.97 -12.38 -16.42
N GLU A 195 20.69 -13.67 -16.25
CA GLU A 195 20.15 -14.23 -15.00
C GLU A 195 21.13 -14.00 -13.82
N SER A 196 22.40 -14.40 -13.94
CA SER A 196 23.31 -14.41 -12.79
C SER A 196 24.03 -13.08 -12.52
N ASP A 197 24.23 -12.26 -13.56
CA ASP A 197 25.09 -11.09 -13.49
C ASP A 197 24.31 -9.76 -13.47
N ILE A 198 23.03 -9.80 -13.86
CA ILE A 198 22.13 -8.63 -13.89
C ILE A 198 20.94 -8.84 -12.95
N ILE A 199 20.13 -9.89 -13.17
CA ILE A 199 18.87 -10.09 -12.43
C ILE A 199 19.12 -10.55 -10.99
N GLU A 200 19.99 -11.52 -10.78
CA GLU A 200 20.33 -12.05 -9.46
C GLU A 200 20.83 -10.97 -8.47
N PRO A 201 21.74 -10.05 -8.82
CA PRO A 201 22.08 -8.89 -7.98
C PRO A 201 20.85 -8.10 -7.51
N ILE A 202 19.86 -7.91 -8.39
CA ILE A 202 18.64 -7.17 -8.08
C ILE A 202 17.78 -7.97 -7.10
N ARG A 203 17.64 -9.30 -7.28
CA ARG A 203 16.94 -10.17 -6.31
C ARG A 203 17.62 -10.12 -4.94
N ILE A 204 18.95 -10.16 -4.90
CA ILE A 204 19.70 -10.01 -3.66
C ILE A 204 19.34 -8.69 -2.99
N ILE A 205 19.37 -7.57 -3.72
CA ILE A 205 19.03 -6.25 -3.20
C ILE A 205 17.59 -6.20 -2.64
N ILE A 206 16.61 -6.71 -3.39
CA ILE A 206 15.22 -6.78 -2.95
C ILE A 206 15.09 -7.65 -1.69
N SER A 207 15.75 -8.80 -1.63
CA SER A 207 15.75 -9.65 -0.43
C SER A 207 16.33 -8.94 0.80
N LYS A 208 17.35 -8.08 0.61
CA LYS A 208 17.96 -7.32 1.71
C LYS A 208 17.05 -6.23 2.28
N LEU A 209 15.92 -5.90 1.64
CA LEU A 209 14.91 -5.05 2.27
C LEU A 209 14.40 -5.66 3.58
N GLU A 210 14.42 -6.99 3.73
CA GLU A 210 14.08 -7.68 4.98
C GLU A 210 14.88 -7.14 6.17
N LEU A 211 16.18 -6.87 6.01
CA LEU A 211 17.02 -6.33 7.08
C LEU A 211 16.55 -4.94 7.52
N VAL A 212 16.12 -4.11 6.55
CA VAL A 212 15.57 -2.78 6.83
C VAL A 212 14.20 -2.93 7.51
N THR A 213 13.38 -3.86 7.04
CA THR A 213 12.07 -4.18 7.62
C THR A 213 12.18 -4.58 9.09
N VAL A 214 13.13 -5.45 9.45
CA VAL A 214 13.37 -5.82 10.87
C VAL A 214 13.69 -4.60 11.72
N LYS A 215 14.52 -3.67 11.21
CA LYS A 215 14.84 -2.43 11.91
C LYS A 215 13.62 -1.51 12.07
N LEU A 216 12.82 -1.38 11.01
CA LEU A 216 11.56 -0.63 11.05
C LEU A 216 10.60 -1.19 12.09
N VAL A 217 10.41 -2.51 12.12
CA VAL A 217 9.54 -3.18 13.10
C VAL A 217 9.94 -2.81 14.52
N LYS A 218 11.24 -2.82 14.84
CA LYS A 218 11.71 -2.41 16.16
C LYS A 218 11.39 -0.94 16.48
N LEU A 219 11.67 -0.02 15.55
CA LEU A 219 11.39 1.41 15.74
C LEU A 219 9.90 1.71 15.90
N ILE A 220 9.05 0.95 15.20
CA ILE A 220 7.59 1.01 15.33
C ILE A 220 7.18 0.51 16.71
N GLN A 221 7.60 -0.68 17.12
CA GLN A 221 7.27 -1.27 18.41
C GLN A 221 7.69 -0.38 19.59
N ASP A 222 8.88 0.23 19.51
CA ASP A 222 9.36 1.16 20.54
C ASP A 222 8.45 2.40 20.64
N LYS A 223 8.01 2.95 19.51
CA LYS A 223 7.11 4.11 19.46
C LYS A 223 5.68 3.77 19.88
N GLU A 224 5.18 2.61 19.49
CA GLU A 224 3.86 2.11 19.92
C GLU A 224 3.84 1.89 21.43
N LYS A 225 4.88 1.27 22.00
CA LYS A 225 5.00 1.10 23.45
C LYS A 225 5.07 2.44 24.18
N TYR A 226 5.75 3.45 23.61
CA TYR A 226 5.72 4.80 24.16
C TYR A 226 4.29 5.36 24.18
N LEU A 227 3.59 5.35 23.05
CA LEU A 227 2.23 5.89 22.90
C LEU A 227 1.19 5.13 23.72
N GLN A 228 1.39 3.83 23.94
CA GLN A 228 0.54 2.99 24.79
C GLN A 228 0.60 3.41 26.26
N ASN A 229 1.78 3.86 26.74
CA ASN A 229 1.97 4.34 28.10
C ASN A 229 1.49 5.79 28.29
N GLU A 230 1.30 6.53 27.20
CA GLU A 230 0.70 7.85 27.20
C GLU A 230 -0.83 7.72 27.29
N LYS A 231 -1.36 7.90 28.50
CA LYS A 231 -2.80 7.82 28.76
C LYS A 231 -3.55 8.95 28.07
N ILE A 232 -4.57 8.57 27.32
CA ILE A 232 -5.57 9.47 26.75
C ILE A 232 -6.65 9.68 27.82
N ASN A 233 -6.90 10.94 28.18
CA ASN A 233 -7.90 11.28 29.19
C ASN A 233 -9.26 11.47 28.52
N PHE A 234 -9.98 10.37 28.35
CA PHE A 234 -11.36 10.42 27.87
C PHE A 234 -12.31 10.92 28.96
N PRO A 235 -13.27 11.81 28.63
CA PRO A 235 -14.41 12.11 29.50
C PRO A 235 -15.21 10.85 29.85
N GLU A 236 -15.94 10.86 30.97
CA GLU A 236 -16.80 9.72 31.36
C GLU A 236 -17.98 9.50 30.39
N LYS A 237 -18.46 10.58 29.77
CA LYS A 237 -19.59 10.55 28.83
C LYS A 237 -19.08 10.72 27.40
N VAL A 238 -19.64 9.94 26.47
CA VAL A 238 -19.33 10.08 25.04
C VAL A 238 -20.03 11.31 24.46
N ASP A 239 -19.42 12.47 24.67
CA ASP A 239 -19.88 13.77 24.20
C ASP A 239 -18.92 14.40 23.17
N LYS A 240 -19.17 15.66 22.78
CA LYS A 240 -18.34 16.35 21.79
C LYS A 240 -16.88 16.50 22.22
N LEU A 241 -16.61 16.60 23.52
CA LEU A 241 -15.25 16.65 24.04
C LEU A 241 -14.60 15.28 23.92
N TYR A 242 -15.32 14.20 24.23
CA TYR A 242 -14.85 12.83 24.03
C TYR A 242 -14.42 12.58 22.59
N LEU A 243 -15.28 12.96 21.62
CA LEU A 243 -14.99 12.78 20.20
C LEU A 243 -13.74 13.57 19.78
N LYS A 244 -13.56 14.79 20.30
CA LYS A 244 -12.39 15.63 20.02
C LYS A 244 -11.09 14.99 20.54
N GLU A 245 -11.08 14.52 21.78
CA GLU A 245 -9.91 13.85 22.36
C GLU A 245 -9.59 12.54 21.62
N LEU A 246 -10.62 11.78 21.25
CA LEU A 246 -10.46 10.57 20.46
C LEU A 246 -9.88 10.86 19.08
N LYS A 247 -10.40 11.88 18.39
CA LYS A 247 -9.88 12.29 17.08
C LYS A 247 -8.40 12.68 17.16
N ALA A 248 -8.02 13.48 18.17
CA ALA A 248 -6.63 13.87 18.36
C ALA A 248 -5.73 12.64 18.58
N ALA A 249 -6.16 11.69 19.41
CA ALA A 249 -5.43 10.45 19.66
C ALA A 249 -5.32 9.57 18.40
N VAL A 250 -6.38 9.48 17.59
CA VAL A 250 -6.39 8.75 16.31
C VAL A 250 -5.44 9.41 15.31
N MET A 251 -5.50 10.73 15.15
CA MET A 251 -4.57 11.43 14.26
C MET A 251 -3.12 11.18 14.64
N GLU A 252 -2.80 11.06 15.93
CA GLU A 252 -1.45 10.76 16.40
C GLU A 252 -1.06 9.28 16.19
N ARG A 253 -1.96 8.35 16.52
CA ARG A 253 -1.65 6.91 16.61
C ARG A 253 -1.96 6.14 15.34
N TYR A 254 -2.98 6.56 14.59
CA TYR A 254 -3.54 5.91 13.40
C TYR A 254 -4.06 6.94 12.37
N PRO A 255 -3.19 7.81 11.83
CA PRO A 255 -3.63 8.92 10.97
C PRO A 255 -4.38 8.49 9.71
N ARG A 256 -4.20 7.25 9.24
CA ARG A 256 -4.89 6.72 8.05
C ARG A 256 -6.36 6.39 8.25
N GLU A 257 -6.82 6.35 9.50
CA GLU A 257 -8.24 6.16 9.83
C GLU A 257 -9.11 7.37 9.48
N ILE A 258 -8.49 8.52 9.27
CA ILE A 258 -9.15 9.77 8.93
C ILE A 258 -8.78 10.11 7.50
N ILE A 259 -9.73 9.92 6.60
CA ILE A 259 -9.54 10.15 5.16
C ILE A 259 -9.87 11.61 4.88
N ASN A 260 -8.99 12.31 4.18
CA ASN A 260 -9.22 13.69 3.75
C ASN A 260 -9.27 13.71 2.23
N GLU A 261 -10.44 14.01 1.66
CA GLU A 261 -10.63 14.10 0.21
C GLU A 261 -10.73 15.57 -0.21
N THR A 262 -9.76 16.03 -1.00
CA THR A 262 -9.79 17.38 -1.57
C THR A 262 -10.38 17.36 -2.98
N TYR A 263 -11.52 18.02 -3.15
CA TYR A 263 -12.22 18.15 -4.43
C TYR A 263 -11.59 19.23 -5.31
N ALA A 264 -11.93 19.22 -6.61
CA ALA A 264 -11.40 20.15 -7.59
C ALA A 264 -11.69 21.64 -7.28
N ASN A 265 -12.72 21.92 -6.48
CA ASN A 265 -13.06 23.26 -5.99
C ASN A 265 -12.16 23.72 -4.82
N GLY A 266 -11.23 22.88 -4.35
CA GLY A 266 -10.35 23.13 -3.21
C GLY A 266 -10.96 22.78 -1.85
N GLU A 267 -12.21 22.34 -1.80
CA GLU A 267 -12.87 21.87 -0.58
C GLU A 267 -12.27 20.54 -0.13
N THR A 268 -11.99 20.40 1.16
CA THR A 268 -11.52 19.14 1.74
C THR A 268 -12.59 18.60 2.67
N ILE A 269 -13.14 17.43 2.35
CA ILE A 269 -14.06 16.72 3.21
C ILE A 269 -13.28 15.66 3.99
N GLU A 270 -13.53 15.62 5.29
CA GLU A 270 -12.92 14.65 6.19
C GLU A 270 -13.93 13.53 6.48
N TYR A 271 -13.52 12.29 6.23
CA TYR A 271 -14.30 11.10 6.52
C TYR A 271 -13.66 10.34 7.68
N TRP A 272 -14.45 10.10 8.72
CA TRP A 272 -14.07 9.30 9.88
C TRP A 272 -15.29 8.56 10.43
N THR A 273 -15.31 7.24 10.25
CA THR A 273 -16.49 6.40 10.57
C THR A 273 -16.98 6.52 12.02
N ILE A 274 -16.07 6.77 12.98
CA ILE A 274 -16.47 6.93 14.39
C ILE A 274 -17.26 8.23 14.62
N GLN A 275 -17.05 9.26 13.80
CA GLN A 275 -17.80 10.50 13.88
C GLN A 275 -19.27 10.30 13.51
N GLU A 276 -19.57 9.48 12.49
CA GLU A 276 -20.93 9.12 12.11
C GLU A 276 -21.64 8.35 13.25
N ILE A 277 -20.95 7.38 13.86
CA ILE A 277 -21.47 6.62 15.00
C ILE A 277 -21.75 7.56 16.18
N PHE A 278 -20.86 8.52 16.43
CA PHE A 278 -21.02 9.51 17.49
C PHE A 278 -22.26 10.38 17.30
N TYR A 279 -22.54 10.82 16.07
CA TYR A 279 -23.73 11.61 15.76
C TYR A 279 -25.01 10.82 16.00
N PHE A 280 -25.03 9.52 15.67
CA PHE A 280 -26.16 8.64 15.98
C PHE A 280 -26.39 8.46 17.49
N VAL A 281 -25.31 8.24 18.27
CA VAL A 281 -25.39 8.09 19.74
C VAL A 281 -25.98 9.34 20.41
N ASN A 282 -25.68 10.52 19.86
CA ASN A 282 -26.14 11.81 20.39
C ASN A 282 -27.37 12.35 19.66
N TRP A 283 -28.07 11.50 18.89
CA TRP A 283 -29.31 11.88 18.23
C TRP A 283 -30.45 11.97 19.24
N ASP A 284 -31.02 13.17 19.39
CA ASP A 284 -32.09 13.47 20.34
C ASP A 284 -33.43 13.56 19.61
N MET A 285 -34.23 12.49 19.68
CA MET A 285 -35.56 12.41 19.08
C MET A 285 -36.54 11.62 19.95
N GLU A 286 -37.78 12.10 19.99
CA GLU A 286 -38.88 11.46 20.72
C GLU A 286 -39.82 10.74 19.73
N PHE A 287 -39.92 9.43 19.89
CA PHE A 287 -40.77 8.52 19.11
C PHE A 287 -41.87 7.86 19.96
N GLY A 288 -41.81 7.98 21.29
CA GLY A 288 -42.72 7.37 22.27
C GLY A 288 -42.10 6.15 22.96
N ASP A 289 -42.61 5.80 24.15
CA ASP A 289 -41.92 4.94 25.14
C ASP A 289 -41.21 3.70 24.59
N GLU A 290 -41.89 2.84 23.80
CA GLU A 290 -41.28 1.62 23.26
C GLU A 290 -40.20 1.90 22.21
N ARG A 291 -40.43 2.88 21.32
CA ARG A 291 -39.47 3.26 20.27
C ARG A 291 -38.26 3.97 20.87
N ASP A 292 -38.49 4.78 21.90
CA ASP A 292 -37.43 5.48 22.63
C ASP A 292 -36.56 4.48 23.42
N LEU A 293 -37.15 3.39 23.94
CA LEU A 293 -36.39 2.31 24.59
C LEU A 293 -35.48 1.56 23.60
N GLU A 294 -35.97 1.23 22.40
CA GLU A 294 -35.15 0.57 21.37
C GLU A 294 -34.07 1.50 20.81
N LEU A 295 -34.39 2.77 20.58
CA LEU A 295 -33.41 3.80 20.21
C LEU A 295 -32.31 3.89 21.28
N ARG A 296 -32.67 4.08 22.55
CA ARG A 296 -31.70 4.14 23.67
C ARG A 296 -30.85 2.87 23.78
N SER A 297 -31.45 1.71 23.54
CA SER A 297 -30.71 0.43 23.55
C SER A 297 -29.66 0.37 22.44
N LEU A 298 -30.01 0.81 21.22
CA LEU A 298 -29.09 0.86 20.09
C LEU A 298 -28.02 1.95 20.27
N GLN A 299 -28.38 3.11 20.83
CA GLN A 299 -27.44 4.18 21.19
C GLN A 299 -26.42 3.68 22.21
N ASN A 300 -26.84 2.98 23.27
CA ASN A 300 -25.93 2.38 24.25
C ASN A 300 -24.97 1.35 23.60
N LEU A 301 -25.47 0.52 22.67
CA LEU A 301 -24.61 -0.42 21.93
C LEU A 301 -23.55 0.33 21.10
N LYS A 302 -23.96 1.40 20.42
CA LYS A 302 -23.09 2.23 19.58
C LYS A 302 -22.09 3.03 20.41
N GLU A 303 -22.49 3.50 21.59
CA GLU A 303 -21.59 4.14 22.56
C GLU A 303 -20.49 3.17 23.01
N ASN A 304 -20.84 1.91 23.30
CA ASN A 304 -19.84 0.88 23.62
C ASN A 304 -18.84 0.64 22.48
N ILE A 305 -19.26 0.75 21.21
CA ILE A 305 -18.34 0.66 20.06
C ILE A 305 -17.33 1.80 20.08
N ILE A 306 -17.78 3.04 20.37
CA ILE A 306 -16.87 4.20 20.49
C ILE A 306 -15.88 3.99 21.64
N CYS A 307 -16.35 3.51 22.80
CA CYS A 307 -15.50 3.20 23.94
C CYS A 307 -14.50 2.09 23.64
N GLN A 308 -14.91 1.03 22.93
CA GLN A 308 -14.00 -0.03 22.49
C GLN A 308 -12.96 0.50 21.50
N TYR A 309 -13.36 1.30 20.51
CA TYR A 309 -12.45 1.92 19.56
C TYR A 309 -11.41 2.80 20.29
N ALA A 310 -11.86 3.61 21.26
CA ALA A 310 -10.98 4.41 22.11
C ALA A 310 -9.98 3.56 22.89
N TYR A 311 -10.41 2.42 23.42
CA TYR A 311 -9.52 1.46 24.08
C TYR A 311 -8.51 0.82 23.11
N GLU A 312 -8.92 0.46 21.89
CA GLU A 312 -8.03 -0.07 20.86
C GLU A 312 -6.97 0.96 20.43
N VAL A 313 -7.37 2.23 20.30
CA VAL A 313 -6.46 3.36 20.07
C VAL A 313 -5.48 3.51 21.25
N GLN A 314 -5.95 3.50 22.50
CA GLN A 314 -5.09 3.58 23.69
C GLN A 314 -4.08 2.43 23.76
N THR A 315 -4.51 1.21 23.43
CA THR A 315 -3.67 0.00 23.55
C THR A 315 -2.75 -0.23 22.36
N MET A 316 -2.82 0.62 21.33
CA MET A 316 -2.09 0.46 20.08
C MET A 316 -2.39 -0.87 19.37
N HIS A 317 -3.63 -1.36 19.52
CA HIS A 317 -4.12 -2.59 18.90
C HIS A 317 -5.43 -2.34 18.15
N LEU A 318 -5.41 -1.30 17.30
CA LEU A 318 -6.53 -1.00 16.43
C LEU A 318 -6.73 -2.12 15.41
N ASN A 319 -7.84 -2.83 15.55
CA ASN A 319 -8.25 -3.80 14.56
C ASN A 319 -9.14 -3.07 13.56
N HIS A 320 -8.70 -2.99 12.29
CA HIS A 320 -9.58 -2.58 11.20
C HIS A 320 -10.66 -3.64 11.06
N ASN A 321 -11.72 -3.40 11.78
CA ASN A 321 -12.88 -4.22 11.78
C ASN A 321 -13.82 -3.56 10.77
N GLU A 322 -14.10 -4.24 9.65
CA GLU A 322 -15.23 -3.89 8.75
C GLU A 322 -16.56 -3.71 9.54
N ARG A 323 -16.56 -4.17 10.80
CA ARG A 323 -17.55 -4.02 11.87
C ARG A 323 -17.92 -2.58 12.26
N TYR A 324 -17.21 -1.55 11.82
CA TYR A 324 -17.62 -0.15 12.07
C TYR A 324 -18.69 0.34 11.07
N PHE A 325 -18.77 -0.28 9.89
CA PHE A 325 -19.58 0.20 8.76
C PHE A 325 -21.02 -0.30 8.77
N LEU A 326 -21.33 -1.38 9.47
CA LEU A 326 -22.69 -1.76 9.81
C LEU A 326 -22.76 -1.86 11.33
N PRO A 327 -23.90 -1.55 11.97
CA PRO A 327 -24.07 -1.83 13.39
C PRO A 327 -23.74 -3.31 13.63
N TYR A 328 -22.59 -3.59 14.26
CA TYR A 328 -22.25 -4.95 14.60
C TYR A 328 -23.31 -5.48 15.57
N GLY A 329 -23.84 -6.66 15.25
CA GLY A 329 -24.98 -7.26 15.95
C GLY A 329 -26.34 -6.87 15.36
N ILE A 330 -26.40 -6.46 14.08
CA ILE A 330 -27.66 -6.38 13.31
C ILE A 330 -27.56 -7.23 12.04
N SER A 331 -28.25 -8.37 12.01
CA SER A 331 -28.29 -9.34 10.93
C SER A 331 -29.13 -8.78 9.81
N THR A 332 -28.49 -8.61 8.67
CA THR A 332 -29.13 -8.34 7.39
C THR A 332 -29.42 -9.64 6.62
N GLU A 333 -29.26 -10.81 7.24
CA GLU A 333 -29.63 -12.07 6.63
C GLU A 333 -31.11 -12.04 6.24
N GLY A 334 -31.43 -12.29 4.97
CA GLY A 334 -32.78 -12.16 4.41
C GLY A 334 -33.16 -10.74 3.95
N ILE A 335 -32.29 -9.74 4.12
CA ILE A 335 -32.40 -8.42 3.49
C ILE A 335 -31.60 -8.44 2.17
N ASP A 336 -32.13 -7.78 1.14
CA ASP A 336 -31.43 -7.62 -0.13
C ASP A 336 -30.10 -6.86 0.07
N HIS A 337 -28.98 -7.54 -0.18
CA HIS A 337 -27.64 -6.99 0.05
C HIS A 337 -27.41 -5.69 -0.73
N TYR A 338 -27.84 -5.65 -1.99
CA TYR A 338 -27.67 -4.47 -2.83
C TYR A 338 -28.46 -3.29 -2.28
N ALA A 339 -29.71 -3.51 -1.89
CA ALA A 339 -30.54 -2.48 -1.27
C ALA A 339 -29.91 -1.94 0.01
N ASN A 340 -29.46 -2.82 0.91
CA ASN A 340 -28.81 -2.42 2.15
C ASN A 340 -27.57 -1.55 1.92
N GLN A 341 -26.70 -1.94 0.99
CA GLN A 341 -25.50 -1.18 0.64
C GLN A 341 -25.85 0.22 0.13
N LYS A 342 -26.83 0.33 -0.78
CA LYS A 342 -27.21 1.63 -1.37
C LYS A 342 -27.96 2.54 -0.41
N ILE A 343 -28.78 1.99 0.47
CA ILE A 343 -29.44 2.76 1.53
C ILE A 343 -28.41 3.40 2.45
N GLN A 344 -27.40 2.62 2.86
CA GLN A 344 -26.29 3.15 3.66
C GLN A 344 -25.50 4.22 2.91
N GLU A 345 -25.07 3.93 1.68
CA GLU A 345 -24.23 4.82 0.88
C GLU A 345 -24.90 6.18 0.63
N TYR A 346 -26.21 6.21 0.41
CA TYR A 346 -26.89 7.44 -0.06
C TYR A 346 -27.72 8.18 1.00
N LEU A 347 -28.07 7.54 2.13
CA LEU A 347 -28.88 8.21 3.16
C LEU A 347 -28.12 8.60 4.43
N SER A 348 -27.00 7.93 4.74
CA SER A 348 -26.31 8.09 6.03
C SER A 348 -25.79 9.51 6.31
N GLU A 349 -25.36 10.21 5.27
CA GLU A 349 -24.82 11.58 5.33
C GLU A 349 -25.77 12.64 4.77
N SER A 350 -27.00 12.25 4.38
CA SER A 350 -27.89 13.16 3.67
C SER A 350 -28.76 14.00 4.62
N GLU A 351 -28.46 15.30 4.71
CA GLU A 351 -29.25 16.26 5.50
C GLU A 351 -30.53 16.73 4.79
N GLY A 352 -30.72 16.33 3.52
CA GLY A 352 -31.89 16.70 2.73
C GLY A 352 -33.18 16.08 3.24
N TYR A 353 -34.31 16.53 2.69
CA TYR A 353 -35.62 15.89 2.89
C TYR A 353 -35.93 14.96 1.71
N PRO A 354 -36.65 13.85 1.94
CA PRO A 354 -37.08 12.98 0.85
C PRO A 354 -37.96 13.77 -0.13
N PHE A 355 -37.68 13.65 -1.42
CA PHE A 355 -38.48 14.27 -2.46
C PHE A 355 -39.73 13.41 -2.74
N LEU A 356 -40.70 13.50 -1.83
CA LEU A 356 -41.85 12.58 -1.76
C LEU A 356 -42.65 12.47 -3.07
N ASP A 357 -42.77 13.57 -3.83
CA ASP A 357 -43.48 13.57 -5.11
C ASP A 357 -42.79 12.71 -6.17
N GLU A 358 -41.46 12.78 -6.27
CA GLU A 358 -40.67 11.95 -7.19
C GLU A 358 -40.63 10.50 -6.72
N ILE A 359 -40.50 10.27 -5.41
CA ILE A 359 -40.57 8.93 -4.82
C ILE A 359 -41.92 8.27 -5.15
N ALA A 360 -43.03 9.00 -5.00
CA ALA A 360 -44.38 8.49 -5.30
C ALA A 360 -44.54 8.12 -6.78
N LEU A 361 -43.94 8.91 -7.70
CA LEU A 361 -43.95 8.64 -9.14
C LEU A 361 -43.30 7.29 -9.48
N TYR A 362 -42.20 6.96 -8.80
CA TYR A 362 -41.37 5.79 -9.13
C TYR A 362 -41.58 4.56 -8.24
N THR A 363 -42.39 4.66 -7.17
CA THR A 363 -42.64 3.55 -6.22
C THR A 363 -43.10 2.27 -6.93
N ASN A 364 -43.88 2.39 -8.01
CA ASN A 364 -44.39 1.26 -8.79
C ASN A 364 -43.58 0.96 -10.06
N ASN A 365 -42.49 1.70 -10.34
CA ASN A 365 -41.68 1.53 -11.55
C ASN A 365 -40.16 1.59 -11.27
N LEU A 366 -39.69 0.74 -10.36
CA LEU A 366 -38.27 0.66 -9.96
C LEU A 366 -37.31 0.41 -11.13
N LYS A 367 -37.73 -0.30 -12.18
CA LYS A 367 -36.91 -0.52 -13.38
C LYS A 367 -36.60 0.79 -14.09
N GLU A 368 -37.56 1.69 -14.17
CA GLU A 368 -37.39 2.99 -14.80
C GLU A 368 -36.49 3.90 -13.96
N ALA A 369 -36.64 3.88 -12.64
CA ALA A 369 -35.80 4.61 -11.69
C ALA A 369 -34.35 4.10 -11.63
N SER A 370 -34.12 2.80 -11.87
CA SER A 370 -32.78 2.21 -11.87
C SER A 370 -31.89 2.64 -13.05
N ASN A 371 -32.45 3.34 -14.04
CA ASN A 371 -31.68 3.90 -15.13
C ASN A 371 -30.86 5.11 -14.65
N ILE A 372 -29.54 5.05 -14.89
CA ILE A 372 -28.59 6.11 -14.58
C ILE A 372 -29.12 7.45 -15.12
N ASN A 373 -29.16 8.49 -14.27
CA ASN A 373 -29.63 9.86 -14.50
C ASN A 373 -31.14 10.13 -14.42
N ARG A 374 -31.98 9.18 -13.99
CA ARG A 374 -33.43 9.44 -13.85
C ARG A 374 -33.88 9.98 -12.50
N VAL A 375 -33.24 9.55 -11.44
CA VAL A 375 -33.50 10.00 -10.06
C VAL A 375 -32.16 10.26 -9.38
N SER A 376 -32.16 11.07 -8.32
CA SER A 376 -30.96 11.24 -7.50
C SER A 376 -30.60 9.94 -6.76
N ASN A 377 -29.37 9.86 -6.27
CA ASN A 377 -28.91 8.71 -5.48
C ASN A 377 -29.74 8.55 -4.20
N GLU A 378 -30.10 9.67 -3.56
CA GLU A 378 -30.95 9.71 -2.37
C GLU A 378 -32.35 9.20 -2.68
N THR A 379 -32.98 9.68 -3.77
CA THR A 379 -34.29 9.19 -4.21
C THR A 379 -34.24 7.70 -4.52
N TRP A 380 -33.17 7.22 -5.16
CA TRP A 380 -32.98 5.78 -5.42
C TRP A 380 -32.90 4.95 -4.12
N ALA A 381 -32.14 5.40 -3.13
CA ALA A 381 -32.10 4.74 -1.83
C ALA A 381 -33.44 4.77 -1.09
N CYS A 382 -34.20 5.86 -1.18
CA CYS A 382 -35.55 5.93 -0.62
C CYS A 382 -36.47 4.87 -1.25
N LEU A 383 -36.42 4.71 -2.58
CA LEU A 383 -37.21 3.71 -3.30
C LEU A 383 -36.83 2.27 -2.91
N LEU A 384 -35.53 2.00 -2.71
CA LEU A 384 -35.05 0.72 -2.20
C LEU A 384 -35.55 0.47 -0.78
N LEU A 385 -35.51 1.48 0.09
CA LEU A 385 -36.00 1.36 1.47
C LEU A 385 -37.52 1.13 1.52
N LEU A 386 -38.30 1.81 0.68
CA LEU A 386 -39.75 1.57 0.54
C LEU A 386 -40.06 0.12 0.14
N LYS A 387 -39.22 -0.49 -0.71
CA LYS A 387 -39.37 -1.90 -1.08
C LYS A 387 -39.14 -2.85 0.10
N LEU A 388 -38.22 -2.51 1.00
CA LEU A 388 -37.94 -3.28 2.22
C LEU A 388 -38.95 -2.99 3.35
N GLN A 389 -39.60 -1.84 3.33
CA GLN A 389 -40.46 -1.35 4.41
C GLN A 389 -41.58 -2.33 4.83
N PRO A 390 -42.27 -3.07 3.94
CA PRO A 390 -43.28 -4.04 4.36
C PRO A 390 -42.76 -5.14 5.29
N GLU A 391 -41.49 -5.54 5.12
CA GLU A 391 -40.85 -6.53 6.00
C GLU A 391 -40.41 -5.90 7.32
N LEU A 392 -39.86 -4.68 7.24
CA LEU A 392 -39.32 -3.95 8.40
C LEU A 392 -40.41 -3.40 9.33
N ASN A 393 -41.57 -3.02 8.80
CA ASN A 393 -42.70 -2.47 9.56
C ASN A 393 -43.23 -3.41 10.65
N LYS A 394 -42.92 -4.71 10.58
CA LYS A 394 -43.23 -5.69 11.64
C LYS A 394 -42.41 -5.48 12.91
N TYR A 395 -41.26 -4.81 12.78
CA TYR A 395 -40.27 -4.64 13.83
C TYR A 395 -40.17 -3.17 14.26
N PHE A 396 -40.11 -2.25 13.29
CA PHE A 396 -40.12 -0.82 13.55
C PHE A 396 -40.70 -0.09 12.33
N LYS A 397 -41.66 0.81 12.56
CA LYS A 397 -42.27 1.59 11.49
C LYS A 397 -41.40 2.81 11.16
N ILE A 398 -40.94 2.88 9.93
CA ILE A 398 -40.19 4.03 9.39
C ILE A 398 -41.17 5.14 9.00
N GLU A 399 -40.99 6.32 9.58
CA GLU A 399 -41.72 7.55 9.30
C GLU A 399 -40.94 8.42 8.31
N TRP A 400 -41.65 8.95 7.31
CA TRP A 400 -41.09 9.73 6.21
C TRP A 400 -41.40 11.23 6.30
N GLU A 401 -42.56 11.58 6.88
CA GLU A 401 -43.03 12.97 6.91
C GLU A 401 -42.23 13.81 7.90
N ASN A 402 -41.77 14.99 7.45
CA ASN A 402 -40.97 15.93 8.24
C ASN A 402 -39.68 15.31 8.81
N LYS A 403 -39.14 14.28 8.16
CA LYS A 403 -37.87 13.65 8.51
C LYS A 403 -36.83 13.92 7.45
N THR A 404 -35.60 14.23 7.87
CA THR A 404 -34.45 14.27 6.96
C THR A 404 -34.10 12.85 6.50
N LEU A 405 -33.37 12.74 5.40
CA LEU A 405 -32.89 11.48 4.85
C LEU A 405 -31.99 10.73 5.84
N GLN A 406 -31.15 11.45 6.58
CA GLN A 406 -30.37 10.91 7.69
C GLN A 406 -31.26 10.40 8.83
N GLU A 407 -32.34 11.10 9.18
CA GLU A 407 -33.29 10.61 10.20
C GLU A 407 -34.05 9.36 9.73
N ILE A 408 -34.37 9.25 8.45
CA ILE A 408 -34.96 8.05 7.84
C ILE A 408 -33.96 6.89 7.87
N TYR A 409 -32.69 7.16 7.57
CA TYR A 409 -31.63 6.17 7.69
C TYR A 409 -31.47 5.64 9.12
N TRP A 410 -31.50 6.53 10.12
CA TRP A 410 -31.44 6.12 11.52
C TRP A 410 -32.64 5.27 11.94
N GLN A 411 -33.85 5.59 11.48
CA GLN A 411 -35.02 4.73 11.68
C GLN A 411 -34.89 3.37 11.01
N TYR A 412 -34.29 3.30 9.82
CA TYR A 412 -33.95 2.03 9.17
C TYR A 412 -33.00 1.17 10.02
N LEU A 413 -31.98 1.77 10.62
CA LEU A 413 -31.06 1.05 11.51
C LEU A 413 -31.78 0.49 12.75
N ILE A 414 -32.70 1.24 13.34
CA ILE A 414 -33.53 0.74 14.46
C ILE A 414 -34.40 -0.43 13.99
N ALA A 415 -35.00 -0.34 12.81
CA ALA A 415 -35.83 -1.42 12.27
C ALA A 415 -35.06 -2.73 12.10
N LEU A 416 -33.83 -2.65 11.57
CA LEU A 416 -32.97 -3.81 11.47
C LEU A 416 -32.57 -4.34 12.86
N PHE A 417 -32.30 -3.46 13.83
CA PHE A 417 -31.93 -3.85 15.20
C PHE A 417 -33.02 -4.68 15.87
N VAL A 418 -34.24 -4.15 15.87
CA VAL A 418 -35.39 -4.83 16.46
C VAL A 418 -35.63 -6.16 15.75
N ARG A 419 -35.54 -6.16 14.41
CA ARG A 419 -35.64 -7.39 13.61
C ARG A 419 -34.66 -8.46 14.07
N GLN A 420 -33.37 -8.14 14.24
CA GLN A 420 -32.42 -9.14 14.73
C GLN A 420 -32.82 -9.66 16.11
N ARG A 421 -33.17 -8.79 17.06
CA ARG A 421 -33.54 -9.24 18.43
C ARG A 421 -34.73 -10.21 18.42
N TYR A 422 -35.62 -10.08 17.45
CA TYR A 422 -36.69 -11.04 17.23
C TYR A 422 -36.19 -12.36 16.65
N MET A 423 -35.28 -12.33 15.68
CA MET A 423 -34.69 -13.53 15.07
C MET A 423 -33.82 -14.32 16.06
N ASP A 424 -33.06 -13.65 16.92
CA ASP A 424 -32.20 -14.29 17.94
C ASP A 424 -32.99 -14.99 19.07
N LYS A 425 -34.30 -14.73 19.17
CA LYS A 425 -35.20 -15.37 20.14
C LYS A 425 -35.92 -16.61 19.60
N LEU A 426 -35.85 -16.85 18.29
CA LEU A 426 -36.37 -18.05 17.60
C LEU A 426 -35.29 -19.14 17.58
#